data_AF-V4Y048-F1
#
_entry.id   AF-V4Y048-F1
#
_cell.length_a   1.000
_cell.length_b   1.000
_cell.length_c   1.000
_cell.angle_alpha   90.00
_cell.angle_beta   90.00
_cell.angle_gamma   90.00
#
_symmetry.space_group_name_H-M   'P 1'
#
loop_
_entity.id
_entity.type
_entity.pdbx_description
1 polymer ?
#
loop_
_entity_poly.entity_id
_entity_poly.type
_entity_poly.pdbx_seq_one_letter_code
_entity_poly.pdbx_strand_id
1 'polypeptide(L)'
;MACDKTLTYQFLSAAVRSGGVCSLYDACSVSPFTITKPPMTTPHVTTRAELEVEVSQAIDAYLQCFLANDMDGINATIAYPLSLISDGHTSLCSEFPISPKHMMEETGWHTTVNITSTVAGVNGNKAHVTSSGTRVRQDGSVIENYDVFYALTKTSGNWKIFAVSQVVYPVSADQS
;
A
#
# COMPACT_ATOMS: atom_id res chain seq x y z
N MET A 1 31.76 0.48 5.49
CA MET A 1 31.12 0.72 4.19
C MET A 1 30.28 1.97 4.31
N ALA A 2 30.68 3.03 3.61
CA ALA A 2 30.02 4.33 3.65
C ALA A 2 28.70 4.26 2.87
N CYS A 3 27.59 4.64 3.50
CA CYS A 3 26.32 4.82 2.81
C CYS A 3 26.27 6.25 2.30
N ASP A 4 26.25 6.36 0.98
CA ASP A 4 26.27 7.59 0.22
C ASP A 4 25.01 8.41 0.48
N LYS A 5 25.19 9.73 0.49
CA LYS A 5 24.13 10.72 0.72
C LYS A 5 23.38 10.97 -0.58
N THR A 6 22.16 11.50 -0.42
CA THR A 6 21.50 12.45 -1.34
C THR A 6 20.47 11.84 -2.29
N LEU A 7 19.18 11.98 -1.94
CA LEU A 7 18.13 12.21 -2.92
C LEU A 7 17.30 13.42 -2.48
N THR A 8 17.73 14.57 -2.96
CA THR A 8 17.03 15.85 -2.90
C THR A 8 15.88 15.82 -3.91
N TYR A 9 14.63 15.88 -3.46
CA TYR A 9 13.48 16.13 -4.33
C TYR A 9 13.20 17.63 -4.38
N GLN A 10 13.64 18.28 -5.46
CA GLN A 10 13.24 19.63 -5.85
C GLN A 10 12.65 19.55 -7.25
N PHE A 11 11.33 19.73 -7.39
CA PHE A 11 10.73 20.27 -8.62
C PHE A 11 9.35 20.87 -8.29
N LEU A 12 9.35 22.14 -7.90
CA LEU A 12 8.20 23.05 -8.02
C LEU A 12 8.76 24.45 -8.25
N SER A 13 8.75 24.90 -9.51
CA SER A 13 8.41 26.28 -9.88
C SER A 13 8.44 26.42 -11.41
N ALA A 14 7.27 26.64 -12.00
CA ALA A 14 7.15 27.30 -13.28
C ALA A 14 7.68 28.74 -13.15
N ALA A 15 8.52 29.17 -14.08
CA ALA A 15 8.87 30.58 -14.24
C ALA A 15 8.54 31.02 -15.67
N VAL A 16 7.68 32.03 -15.71
CA VAL A 16 7.17 32.77 -16.86
C VAL A 16 8.29 33.56 -17.56
N ARG A 17 8.09 33.80 -18.86
CA ARG A 17 8.99 34.47 -19.82
C ARG A 17 9.28 35.95 -19.49
N SER A 18 10.46 36.40 -19.91
CA SER A 18 10.72 37.68 -20.60
C SER A 18 12.01 37.46 -21.43
N GLY A 19 12.28 37.98 -22.61
CA GLY A 19 11.70 38.96 -23.52
C GLY A 19 12.69 39.00 -24.70
N GLY A 20 12.20 39.15 -25.93
CA GLY A 20 13.05 39.14 -27.12
C GLY A 20 12.27 39.59 -28.33
N VAL A 21 12.34 40.89 -28.63
CA VAL A 21 11.74 41.48 -29.83
C VAL A 21 12.74 41.31 -30.96
N CYS A 22 12.36 40.55 -32.00
CA CYS A 22 13.07 40.59 -33.27
C CYS A 22 12.03 40.64 -34.39
N SER A 23 11.92 41.82 -34.98
CA SER A 23 11.09 42.15 -36.13
C SER A 23 11.81 41.69 -37.39
N LEU A 24 11.18 40.79 -38.17
CA LEU A 24 11.33 40.76 -39.63
C LEU A 24 9.98 40.36 -40.23
N TYR A 25 9.39 41.30 -40.95
CA TYR A 25 8.26 41.08 -41.83
C TYR A 25 8.74 40.23 -43.01
N ASP A 26 8.21 39.01 -43.15
CA ASP A 26 8.24 38.29 -44.41
C ASP A 26 6.89 37.61 -44.65
N ALA A 27 6.37 37.83 -45.85
CA ALA A 27 5.04 37.45 -46.27
C ALA A 27 4.93 35.92 -46.45
N CYS A 28 4.13 35.27 -45.62
CA CYS A 28 3.72 33.88 -45.82
C CYS A 28 2.21 33.82 -46.05
N SER A 29 1.85 33.32 -47.24
CA SER A 29 0.50 32.98 -47.67
C SER A 29 -0.23 32.14 -46.60
N VAL A 30 -1.33 32.68 -46.08
CA VAL A 30 -2.22 31.96 -45.14
C VAL A 30 -3.19 31.09 -45.94
N SER A 31 -2.80 29.85 -46.18
CA SER A 31 -3.77 28.78 -46.44
C SER A 31 -4.59 28.56 -45.16
N PRO A 32 -5.93 28.47 -45.22
CA PRO A 32 -6.73 28.17 -44.02
C PRO A 32 -6.41 26.75 -43.56
N PHE A 33 -5.55 26.64 -42.56
CA PHE A 33 -5.33 25.40 -41.84
C PHE A 33 -6.57 25.18 -40.96
N THR A 34 -7.48 24.32 -41.40
CA THR A 34 -8.57 23.86 -40.55
C THR A 34 -7.95 23.04 -39.41
N ILE A 35 -7.80 23.66 -38.23
CA ILE A 35 -7.42 22.94 -37.01
C ILE A 35 -8.62 22.07 -36.63
N THR A 36 -8.67 20.83 -37.09
CA THR A 36 -9.49 19.82 -36.46
C THR A 36 -8.86 19.53 -35.10
N LYS A 37 -9.48 20.06 -34.04
CA LYS A 37 -9.12 19.73 -32.65
C LYS A 37 -9.18 18.21 -32.52
N PRO A 38 -8.05 17.51 -32.32
CA PRO A 38 -8.10 16.07 -32.06
C PRO A 38 -8.97 15.84 -30.83
N PRO A 39 -9.80 14.78 -30.79
CA PRO A 39 -10.55 14.45 -29.60
C PRO A 39 -9.55 14.32 -28.44
N MET A 40 -9.65 15.21 -27.46
CA MET A 40 -8.93 15.06 -26.20
C MET A 40 -9.52 13.83 -25.51
N THR A 41 -8.89 12.68 -25.69
CA THR A 41 -8.97 11.61 -24.70
C THR A 41 -8.32 12.16 -23.45
N THR A 42 -9.14 12.54 -22.48
CA THR A 42 -8.68 12.93 -21.15
C THR A 42 -7.83 11.77 -20.63
N PRO A 43 -6.55 11.99 -20.27
CA PRO A 43 -5.80 10.95 -19.57
C PRO A 43 -6.57 10.62 -18.30
N HIS A 44 -6.93 9.35 -18.12
CA HIS A 44 -7.57 8.87 -16.89
C HIS A 44 -6.55 8.99 -15.77
N VAL A 45 -6.49 10.15 -15.12
CA VAL A 45 -5.71 10.32 -13.89
C VAL A 45 -6.48 9.59 -12.79
N THR A 46 -5.99 8.42 -12.38
CA THR A 46 -6.57 7.70 -11.25
C THR A 46 -6.52 8.60 -10.02
N THR A 47 -7.67 8.83 -9.41
CA THR A 47 -7.80 9.66 -8.22
C THR A 47 -7.27 8.93 -7.00
N ARG A 48 -6.93 9.67 -5.95
CA ARG A 48 -6.57 9.08 -4.66
C ARG A 48 -7.67 8.16 -4.12
N ALA A 49 -8.94 8.55 -4.23
CA ALA A 49 -10.07 7.78 -3.73
C ALA A 49 -10.20 6.42 -4.44
N GLU A 50 -10.03 6.38 -5.77
CA GLU A 50 -10.03 5.11 -6.52
C GLU A 50 -8.89 4.19 -6.08
N LEU A 51 -7.69 4.74 -5.85
CA LEU A 51 -6.55 3.96 -5.35
C LEU A 51 -6.77 3.46 -3.92
N GLU A 52 -7.42 4.26 -3.05
CA GLU A 52 -7.77 3.84 -1.69
C GLU A 52 -8.74 2.65 -1.71
N VAL A 53 -9.69 2.63 -2.65
CA VAL A 53 -10.59 1.49 -2.85
C VAL A 53 -9.81 0.25 -3.29
N GLU A 54 -8.93 0.37 -4.29
CA GLU A 54 -8.11 -0.77 -4.75
C GLU A 54 -7.23 -1.34 -3.63
N VAL A 55 -6.60 -0.48 -2.82
CA VAL A 55 -5.73 -0.90 -1.72
C VAL A 55 -6.54 -1.56 -0.61
N SER A 56 -7.71 -1.01 -0.28
CA SER A 56 -8.59 -1.61 0.73
C SER A 56 -9.03 -3.01 0.32
N GLN A 57 -9.41 -3.20 -0.95
CA GLN A 57 -9.75 -4.51 -1.50
C GLN A 57 -8.59 -5.51 -1.44
N ALA A 58 -7.36 -5.06 -1.67
CA ALA A 58 -6.19 -5.93 -1.58
C ALA A 58 -5.89 -6.37 -0.15
N ILE A 59 -6.09 -5.50 0.84
CA ILE A 59 -5.97 -5.84 2.26
C ILE A 59 -7.09 -6.77 2.70
N ASP A 60 -8.32 -6.54 2.26
CA ASP A 60 -9.45 -7.43 2.57
C ASP A 60 -9.22 -8.83 2.01
N ALA A 61 -8.69 -8.94 0.78
CA ALA A 61 -8.33 -10.23 0.18
C ALA A 61 -7.26 -10.96 1.01
N TYR A 62 -6.21 -10.27 1.43
CA TYR A 62 -5.19 -10.83 2.33
C TYR A 62 -5.80 -11.32 3.66
N LEU A 63 -6.63 -10.50 4.31
CA LEU A 63 -7.28 -10.84 5.57
C LEU A 63 -8.21 -12.05 5.43
N GLN A 64 -8.96 -12.14 4.33
CA GLN A 64 -9.81 -13.30 4.03
C GLN A 64 -8.98 -14.58 3.91
N CYS A 65 -7.87 -14.56 3.17
CA CYS A 65 -6.98 -15.72 3.09
C CYS A 65 -6.38 -16.08 4.47
N PHE A 66 -5.99 -15.09 5.26
CA PHE A 66 -5.46 -15.31 6.62
C PHE A 66 -6.50 -15.97 7.54
N LEU A 67 -7.74 -15.46 7.56
CA LEU A 67 -8.84 -16.00 8.36
C LEU A 67 -9.28 -17.39 7.89
N ALA A 68 -9.15 -17.68 6.59
CA ALA A 68 -9.48 -18.98 6.00
C ALA A 68 -8.35 -20.03 6.13
N ASN A 69 -7.22 -19.68 6.74
CA ASN A 69 -6.01 -20.51 6.77
C ASN A 69 -5.54 -20.94 5.35
N ASP A 70 -5.66 -20.02 4.38
CA ASP A 70 -5.28 -20.22 2.99
C ASP A 70 -3.88 -19.66 2.72
N MET A 71 -2.86 -20.50 2.91
CA MET A 71 -1.46 -20.10 2.69
C MET A 71 -1.15 -19.77 1.23
N ASP A 72 -1.78 -20.45 0.27
CA ASP A 72 -1.56 -20.19 -1.15
C ASP A 72 -2.13 -18.82 -1.55
N GLY A 73 -3.34 -18.51 -1.06
CA GLY A 73 -3.96 -17.19 -1.19
C GLY A 73 -3.13 -16.10 -0.52
N ILE A 74 -2.65 -16.31 0.72
CA ILE A 74 -1.73 -15.37 1.38
C ILE A 74 -0.51 -15.13 0.49
N ASN A 75 0.18 -16.17 0.05
CA ASN A 75 1.37 -16.05 -0.79
C ASN A 75 1.11 -15.29 -2.10
N ALA A 76 -0.10 -15.40 -2.68
CA ALA A 76 -0.48 -14.64 -3.87
C ALA A 76 -0.55 -13.11 -3.60
N THR A 77 -0.92 -12.70 -2.37
CA THR A 77 -1.01 -11.29 -1.95
C THR A 77 0.33 -10.68 -1.51
N ILE A 78 1.39 -11.47 -1.36
CA ILE A 78 2.71 -11.00 -0.93
C ILE A 78 3.65 -10.78 -2.12
N ALA A 79 4.42 -9.71 -2.04
CA ALA A 79 5.56 -9.45 -2.91
C ALA A 79 6.84 -9.86 -2.17
N TYR A 80 7.41 -11.01 -2.55
CA TYR A 80 8.64 -11.52 -1.97
C TYR A 80 9.89 -10.88 -2.59
N PRO A 81 10.99 -10.70 -1.82
CA PRO A 81 11.12 -10.99 -0.39
C PRO A 81 10.32 -10.01 0.48
N LEU A 82 9.65 -10.53 1.50
CA LEU A 82 8.84 -9.73 2.43
C LEU A 82 9.76 -9.10 3.50
N SER A 83 9.66 -7.78 3.70
CA SER A 83 10.34 -7.11 4.80
C SER A 83 9.51 -7.17 6.08
N LEU A 84 9.97 -7.90 7.09
CA LEU A 84 9.36 -7.96 8.41
C LEU A 84 10.11 -7.05 9.38
N ILE A 85 9.41 -6.14 10.04
CA ILE A 85 9.96 -5.29 11.10
C ILE A 85 9.32 -5.71 12.42
N SER A 86 10.08 -6.39 13.26
CA SER A 86 9.64 -6.93 14.56
C SER A 86 10.81 -6.91 15.55
N ASP A 87 10.50 -6.80 16.84
CA ASP A 87 11.45 -7.00 17.94
C ASP A 87 12.71 -6.11 17.90
N GLY A 88 12.63 -4.95 17.23
CA GLY A 88 13.75 -4.02 17.08
C GLY A 88 14.72 -4.39 15.95
N HIS A 89 14.35 -5.31 15.05
CA HIS A 89 15.14 -5.70 13.88
C HIS A 89 14.29 -5.77 12.61
N THR A 90 14.97 -5.82 11.47
CA THR A 90 14.35 -6.01 10.16
C THR A 90 14.89 -7.29 9.53
N SER A 91 13.97 -8.13 9.05
CA SER A 91 14.26 -9.41 8.39
C SER A 91 13.69 -9.42 6.98
N LEU A 92 14.35 -10.13 6.06
CA LEU A 92 13.82 -10.44 4.73
C LEU A 92 13.38 -11.90 4.71
N CYS A 93 12.08 -12.13 4.50
CA CYS A 93 11.49 -13.45 4.47
C CYS A 93 11.23 -13.86 3.02
N SER A 94 11.69 -15.06 2.62
CA SER A 94 11.37 -15.68 1.32
C SER A 94 10.03 -16.40 1.31
N GLU A 95 9.41 -16.54 2.47
CA GLU A 95 8.12 -17.15 2.73
C GLU A 95 7.37 -16.34 3.78
N PHE A 96 6.05 -16.54 3.90
CA PHE A 96 5.26 -15.80 4.86
C PHE A 96 5.57 -16.29 6.28
N PRO A 97 5.93 -15.41 7.22
CA PRO A 97 6.50 -15.82 8.51
C PRO A 97 5.47 -16.37 9.52
N ILE A 98 4.18 -16.25 9.24
CA ILE A 98 3.10 -16.64 10.16
C ILE A 98 2.18 -17.64 9.47
N SER A 99 2.13 -18.87 9.97
CA SER A 99 1.12 -19.85 9.54
C SER A 99 -0.14 -19.71 10.40
N PRO A 100 -1.33 -19.42 9.82
CA PRO A 100 -2.57 -19.36 10.60
C PRO A 100 -2.83 -20.68 11.33
N LYS A 101 -2.63 -21.83 10.66
CA LYS A 101 -2.70 -23.16 11.30
C LYS A 101 -1.82 -23.27 12.54
N HIS A 102 -0.55 -22.88 12.44
CA HIS A 102 0.36 -22.94 13.59
C HIS A 102 -0.11 -22.01 14.72
N MET A 103 -0.59 -20.82 14.37
CA MET A 103 -1.15 -19.87 15.34
C MET A 103 -2.39 -20.43 16.06
N MET A 104 -3.27 -21.15 15.35
CA MET A 104 -4.40 -21.87 15.94
C MET A 104 -3.93 -22.92 16.95
N GLU A 105 -2.93 -23.72 16.59
CA GLU A 105 -2.39 -24.81 17.40
C GLU A 105 -1.66 -24.31 18.66
N GLU A 106 -0.88 -23.23 18.56
CA GLU A 106 -0.08 -22.70 19.67
C GLU A 106 -0.89 -21.87 20.67
N THR A 107 -1.83 -21.04 20.19
CA THR A 107 -2.50 -20.03 21.02
C THR A 107 -3.96 -20.33 21.32
N GLY A 108 -4.54 -21.29 20.59
CA GLY A 108 -5.99 -21.51 20.56
C GLY A 108 -6.74 -20.43 19.78
N TRP A 109 -6.05 -19.65 18.94
CA TRP A 109 -6.68 -18.67 18.07
C TRP A 109 -7.73 -19.33 17.18
N HIS A 110 -8.94 -18.78 17.23
CA HIS A 110 -10.06 -19.22 16.40
C HIS A 110 -10.35 -18.22 15.29
N THR A 111 -10.41 -16.93 15.63
CA THR A 111 -10.69 -15.87 14.68
C THR A 111 -10.22 -14.52 15.24
N THR A 112 -10.36 -13.48 14.42
CA THR A 112 -10.09 -12.09 14.78
C THR A 112 -11.36 -11.27 14.61
N VAL A 113 -11.69 -10.47 15.62
CA VAL A 113 -12.84 -9.56 15.63
C VAL A 113 -12.39 -8.10 15.68
N ASN A 114 -13.32 -7.18 15.47
CA ASN A 114 -13.08 -5.73 15.51
C ASN A 114 -11.96 -5.26 14.56
N ILE A 115 -11.81 -5.94 13.42
CA ILE A 115 -10.80 -5.58 12.43
C ILE A 115 -11.15 -4.22 11.82
N THR A 116 -10.22 -3.27 11.92
CA THR A 116 -10.32 -1.97 11.25
C THR A 116 -9.07 -1.77 10.41
N SER A 117 -9.23 -1.37 9.15
CA SER A 117 -8.12 -1.08 8.23
C SER A 117 -8.31 0.30 7.63
N THR A 118 -7.23 1.08 7.51
CA THR A 118 -7.27 2.44 6.97
C THR A 118 -6.07 2.71 6.08
N VAL A 119 -6.31 3.24 4.88
CA VAL A 119 -5.25 3.68 3.97
C VAL A 119 -4.67 5.00 4.48
N ALA A 120 -3.46 4.96 5.03
CA ALA A 120 -2.78 6.15 5.54
C ALA A 120 -2.23 7.03 4.40
N GLY A 121 -1.87 6.42 3.27
CA GLY A 121 -1.42 7.14 2.08
C GLY A 121 -1.28 6.23 0.88
N VAL A 122 -1.53 6.78 -0.30
CA VAL A 122 -1.46 6.04 -1.57
C VAL A 122 -1.09 6.94 -2.74
N ASN A 123 -0.38 6.37 -3.70
CA ASN A 123 -0.21 6.89 -5.05
C ASN A 123 -0.33 5.73 -6.07
N GLY A 124 -0.01 5.95 -7.34
CA GLY A 124 -0.18 4.92 -8.37
C GLY A 124 0.68 3.65 -8.22
N ASN A 125 1.68 3.63 -7.34
CA ASN A 125 2.59 2.48 -7.20
C ASN A 125 2.88 2.01 -5.77
N LYS A 126 2.55 2.81 -4.75
CA LYS A 126 2.81 2.52 -3.34
C LYS A 126 1.63 2.92 -2.46
N ALA A 127 1.37 2.11 -1.45
CA ALA A 127 0.38 2.42 -0.41
C ALA A 127 0.88 2.04 0.97
N HIS A 128 0.35 2.72 1.99
CA HIS A 128 0.54 2.41 3.39
C HIS A 128 -0.83 2.21 4.03
N VAL A 129 -0.98 1.13 4.80
CA VAL A 129 -2.21 0.79 5.52
C VAL A 129 -1.89 0.54 6.98
N THR A 130 -2.71 1.09 7.87
CA THR A 130 -2.74 0.69 9.27
C THR A 130 -3.95 -0.20 9.50
N SER A 131 -3.79 -1.29 10.25
CA SER A 131 -4.88 -2.16 10.65
C SER A 131 -4.76 -2.53 12.12
N SER A 132 -5.88 -2.81 12.77
CA SER A 132 -5.95 -3.25 14.15
C SER A 132 -6.99 -4.36 14.30
N GLY A 133 -6.90 -5.17 15.35
CA GLY A 133 -7.91 -6.18 15.62
C GLY A 133 -7.67 -6.94 16.93
N THR A 134 -8.65 -7.73 17.31
CA THR A 134 -8.64 -8.53 18.54
C THR A 134 -8.68 -10.01 18.20
N ARG A 135 -7.64 -10.76 18.57
CA ARG A 135 -7.56 -12.21 18.38
C ARG A 135 -8.30 -12.91 19.53
N VAL A 136 -9.20 -13.83 19.19
CA VAL A 136 -10.05 -14.52 20.18
C VAL A 136 -10.02 -16.04 20.00
N ARG A 137 -10.29 -16.75 21.10
CA ARG A 137 -10.54 -18.21 21.09
C ARG A 137 -11.97 -18.51 20.64
N GLN A 138 -12.27 -19.80 20.47
CA GLN A 138 -13.60 -20.25 20.04
C GLN A 138 -14.72 -19.90 21.04
N ASP A 139 -14.40 -19.83 22.33
CA ASP A 139 -15.34 -19.40 23.38
C ASP A 139 -15.52 -17.87 23.45
N GLY A 140 -14.82 -17.11 22.60
CA GLY A 140 -14.85 -15.65 22.58
C GLY A 140 -13.88 -14.99 23.56
N SER A 141 -13.14 -15.75 24.38
CA SER A 141 -12.12 -15.19 25.26
C SER A 141 -11.02 -14.51 24.46
N VAL A 142 -10.59 -13.33 24.90
CA VAL A 142 -9.54 -12.58 24.21
C VAL A 142 -8.18 -13.22 24.46
N ILE A 143 -7.37 -13.27 23.41
CA ILE A 143 -5.96 -13.67 23.47
C ILE A 143 -5.12 -12.40 23.59
N GLU A 144 -5.27 -11.51 22.62
CA GLU A 144 -4.45 -10.31 22.47
C GLU A 144 -5.11 -9.32 21.51
N ASN A 145 -4.65 -8.08 21.55
CA ASN A 145 -4.90 -7.09 20.51
C ASN A 145 -3.63 -6.90 19.69
N TYR A 146 -3.80 -6.50 18.43
CA TYR A 146 -2.69 -6.10 17.58
C TYR A 146 -2.97 -4.79 16.88
N ASP A 147 -1.88 -4.10 16.57
CA ASP A 147 -1.79 -2.99 15.62
C ASP A 147 -0.73 -3.34 14.58
N VAL A 148 -1.03 -3.14 13.30
CA VAL A 148 -0.15 -3.53 12.19
C VAL A 148 -0.09 -2.45 11.13
N PHE A 149 1.10 -2.27 10.58
CA PHE A 149 1.40 -1.46 9.43
C PHE A 149 1.76 -2.36 8.24
N TYR A 150 1.07 -2.13 7.12
CA TYR A 150 1.36 -2.76 5.83
C TYR A 150 1.88 -1.72 4.85
N ALA A 151 2.99 -2.04 4.18
CA ALA A 151 3.39 -1.34 2.97
C ALA A 151 3.07 -2.20 1.76
N LEU A 152 2.36 -1.62 0.79
CA LEU A 152 1.99 -2.27 -0.45
C LEU A 152 2.68 -1.62 -1.65
N THR A 153 2.93 -2.43 -2.66
CA THR A 153 3.44 -2.02 -3.97
C THR A 153 2.54 -2.56 -5.07
N LYS A 154 2.37 -1.80 -6.16
CA LYS A 154 1.59 -2.25 -7.32
C LYS A 154 2.51 -3.03 -8.27
N THR A 155 2.30 -4.33 -8.42
CA THR A 155 3.04 -5.24 -9.30
C THR A 155 2.14 -5.83 -10.37
N SER A 156 2.47 -5.64 -11.64
CA SER A 156 1.68 -6.15 -12.77
C SER A 156 0.17 -5.82 -12.69
N GLY A 157 -0.14 -4.63 -12.16
CA GLY A 157 -1.51 -4.14 -11.97
C GLY A 157 -2.16 -4.51 -10.63
N ASN A 158 -1.59 -5.42 -9.85
CA ASN A 158 -2.13 -5.87 -8.57
C ASN A 158 -1.36 -5.29 -7.38
N TRP A 159 -2.07 -4.90 -6.33
CA TRP A 159 -1.46 -4.50 -5.07
C TRP A 159 -0.99 -5.71 -4.27
N LYS A 160 0.26 -5.66 -3.78
CA LYS A 160 0.85 -6.71 -2.95
C LYS A 160 1.57 -6.12 -1.76
N ILE A 161 1.50 -6.82 -0.62
CA ILE A 161 2.20 -6.44 0.60
C ILE A 161 3.68 -6.81 0.45
N PHE A 162 4.59 -5.86 0.66
CA PHE A 162 6.03 -6.10 0.62
C PHE A 162 6.73 -5.79 1.96
N ALA A 163 6.03 -5.13 2.89
CA ALA A 163 6.52 -4.98 4.26
C ALA A 163 5.39 -5.05 5.29
N VAL A 164 5.70 -5.63 6.45
CA VAL A 164 4.82 -5.74 7.61
C VAL A 164 5.57 -5.28 8.86
N SER A 165 4.92 -4.51 9.70
CA SER A 165 5.36 -4.25 11.08
C SER A 165 4.17 -4.35 12.00
N GLN A 166 4.26 -5.15 13.07
CA GLN A 166 3.16 -5.33 14.00
C GLN A 166 3.61 -5.09 15.43
N VAL A 167 2.66 -4.64 16.25
CA VAL A 167 2.74 -4.58 17.70
C VAL A 167 1.60 -5.45 18.22
N VAL A 168 1.93 -6.33 19.16
CA VAL A 168 0.96 -7.21 19.82
C VAL A 168 1.02 -6.92 21.31
N TYR A 169 -0.13 -6.84 21.97
CA TYR A 169 -0.21 -6.58 23.40
C TYR A 169 -1.30 -7.44 24.05
N PRO A 170 -1.00 -8.02 25.22
CA PRO A 170 -1.98 -8.81 25.97
C PRO A 170 -3.09 -7.89 26.48
N VAL A 171 -4.29 -8.45 26.63
CA VAL A 171 -5.35 -7.77 27.36
C VAL A 171 -5.03 -7.84 28.86
N SER A 172 -5.13 -6.71 29.56
CA SER A 172 -4.94 -6.66 31.00
C SER A 172 -5.94 -7.58 31.70
N ALA A 173 -5.53 -8.20 32.81
CA ALA A 173 -6.35 -9.12 33.60
C ALA A 173 -7.62 -8.49 34.23
N ASP A 174 -7.88 -7.20 33.99
CA ASP A 174 -9.08 -6.49 34.43
C ASP A 174 -10.23 -6.51 33.39
N GLN A 175 -10.01 -7.11 32.22
CA GLN A 175 -11.03 -7.26 31.17
C GLN A 175 -11.32 -8.73 30.77
N SER A 176 -10.93 -9.70 31.61
CA SER A 176 -11.26 -11.13 31.43
C SER A 176 -12.50 -11.55 32.21
#